data_AF-A0A7Y7NBK6-F1
#
_entry.id   AF-A0A7Y7NBK6-F1
#
_cell.length_a   1.000
_cell.length_b   1.000
_cell.length_c   1.000
_cell.angle_alpha   90.00
_cell.angle_beta   90.00
_cell.angle_gamma   90.00
#
_symmetry.space_group_name_H-M   'P 1'
#
loop_
_entity.id
_entity.type
_entity.pdbx_description
1 polymer ?
#
loop_
_entity_poly.entity_id
_entity_poly.type
_entity_poly.pdbx_seq_one_letter_code
_entity_poly.pdbx_strand_id
1 'polypeptide(L)'
;LEIGIEFVVMRENARELPEALRWATAKGVTFAIVSHLLPYEKEHQESVAYETNSEEALDFFKPWQERAAREGIDLHRFFKVMLNYLRSPDDQRVVDFVWEMQMEARSRDLFFNLKNLLQRDEEWFGEISAIFAEAQTVARETGLDLRLPAIIPKSYRSCDFVEKGSAFISWDGGVHNCYFLWHQFSCYSSKSKKYVVPRVFGHLAENSLRDIWNNQLFRDYRLEVLRREYPVCSNCNLVPCEYTYNENFEQDCYAGTVACGDCFWNMGLFRCLQ
;
A
#
# COMPACT_ATOMS: atom_id res chain seq x y z
N LEU A 1 23.50 22.02 8.55
CA LEU A 1 22.04 22.02 8.73
C LEU A 1 21.45 21.74 7.37
N GLU A 2 20.70 20.65 7.22
CA GLU A 2 19.98 20.33 5.99
C GLU A 2 18.53 20.81 6.14
N ILE A 3 17.98 21.38 5.08
CA ILE A 3 16.60 21.87 5.05
C ILE A 3 15.87 21.04 4.01
N GLY A 4 14.75 20.44 4.41
CA GLY A 4 13.95 19.59 3.55
C GLY A 4 12.54 20.12 3.33
N ILE A 5 11.87 19.57 2.33
CA ILE A 5 10.41 19.71 2.16
C ILE A 5 9.73 18.35 2.13
N GLU A 6 8.47 18.31 2.55
CA GLU A 6 7.60 17.17 2.36
C GLU A 6 6.46 17.55 1.41
N PHE A 7 6.19 16.71 0.42
CA PHE A 7 5.11 16.91 -0.54
C PHE A 7 4.17 15.70 -0.51
N VAL A 8 2.88 15.96 -0.28
CA VAL A 8 1.84 14.93 -0.34
C VAL A 8 1.18 14.96 -1.71
N VAL A 9 1.35 13.89 -2.47
CA VAL A 9 0.80 13.75 -3.82
C VAL A 9 -0.63 13.26 -3.77
N MET A 10 -1.47 13.98 -4.51
CA MET A 10 -2.88 13.71 -4.78
C MET A 10 -3.11 13.82 -6.29
N ARG A 11 -4.22 13.29 -6.80
CA ARG A 11 -4.54 13.39 -8.24
C ARG A 11 -4.61 14.84 -8.73
N GLU A 12 -5.08 15.72 -7.87
CA GLU A 12 -5.32 17.13 -8.15
C GLU A 12 -4.01 17.93 -8.22
N ASN A 13 -3.04 17.63 -7.34
CA ASN A 13 -1.81 18.41 -7.20
C ASN A 13 -0.57 17.74 -7.79
N ALA A 14 -0.64 16.48 -8.27
CA ALA A 14 0.53 15.74 -8.73
C ALA A 14 1.33 16.52 -9.79
N ARG A 15 0.65 17.23 -10.69
CA ARG A 15 1.24 18.03 -11.76
C ARG A 15 2.11 19.19 -11.25
N GLU A 16 1.91 19.62 -10.00
CA GLU A 16 2.67 20.70 -9.38
C GLU A 16 4.00 20.22 -8.79
N LEU A 17 4.19 18.90 -8.61
CA LEU A 17 5.36 18.34 -7.94
C LEU A 17 6.68 18.81 -8.57
N PRO A 18 6.92 18.72 -9.90
CA PRO A 18 8.19 19.14 -10.48
C PRO A 18 8.53 20.62 -10.21
N GLU A 19 7.56 21.52 -10.40
CA GLU A 19 7.75 22.96 -10.15
C GLU A 19 7.92 23.29 -8.67
N ALA A 20 7.22 22.59 -7.77
CA ALA A 20 7.41 22.72 -6.33
C ALA A 20 8.84 22.36 -5.91
N LEU A 21 9.43 21.31 -6.51
CA LEU A 21 10.82 20.92 -6.27
C LEU A 21 11.82 21.95 -6.80
N ARG A 22 11.60 22.50 -8.01
CA ARG A 22 12.43 23.60 -8.57
C ARG A 22 12.38 24.84 -7.67
N TRP A 23 11.19 25.20 -7.20
CA TRP A 23 11.02 26.32 -6.29
C TRP A 23 11.75 26.08 -4.96
N ALA A 24 11.60 24.89 -4.37
CA ALA A 24 12.21 24.54 -3.10
C ALA A 24 13.75 24.59 -3.16
N THR A 25 14.34 24.02 -4.21
CA THR A 25 15.79 24.05 -4.44
C THR A 25 16.31 25.47 -4.62
N ALA A 26 15.58 26.35 -5.31
CA ALA A 26 15.91 27.77 -5.42
C ALA A 26 15.89 28.51 -4.06
N LYS A 27 15.28 27.94 -3.02
CA LYS A 27 15.27 28.44 -1.64
C LYS A 27 16.32 27.78 -0.74
N GLY A 28 17.18 26.92 -1.28
CA GLY A 28 18.25 26.25 -0.53
C GLY A 28 17.84 24.94 0.14
N VAL A 29 16.72 24.34 -0.27
CA VAL A 29 16.32 23.00 0.18
C VAL A 29 17.26 21.95 -0.41
N THR A 30 17.74 21.03 0.43
CA THR A 30 18.73 20.00 0.09
C THR A 30 18.13 18.60 -0.09
N PHE A 31 16.94 18.35 0.46
CA PHE A 31 16.21 17.09 0.26
C PHE A 31 14.70 17.29 0.16
N ALA A 32 14.01 16.35 -0.49
CA ALA A 32 12.56 16.32 -0.56
C ALA A 32 12.03 14.90 -0.33
N ILE A 33 11.02 14.79 0.52
CA ILE A 33 10.29 13.53 0.75
C ILE A 33 8.92 13.66 0.12
N VAL A 34 8.54 12.64 -0.64
CA VAL A 34 7.23 12.59 -1.27
C VAL A 34 6.49 11.37 -0.74
N SER A 35 5.23 11.56 -0.37
CA SER A 35 4.31 10.50 0.05
C SER A 35 2.97 10.68 -0.66
N HIS A 36 2.21 9.60 -0.82
CA HIS A 36 0.83 9.73 -1.30
C HIS A 36 -0.11 10.21 -0.17
N LEU A 37 -1.29 10.70 -0.54
CA LEU A 37 -2.35 11.00 0.42
C LEU A 37 -2.85 9.72 1.10
N LEU A 38 -2.95 9.77 2.43
CA LEU A 38 -3.73 8.80 3.21
C LEU A 38 -5.17 9.32 3.34
N PRO A 39 -6.16 8.67 2.71
CA PRO A 39 -7.54 9.14 2.80
C PRO A 39 -8.13 8.83 4.19
N TYR A 40 -8.30 9.85 5.03
CA TYR A 40 -8.99 9.72 6.32
C TYR A 40 -10.51 9.61 6.18
N GLU A 41 -11.05 10.24 5.13
CA GLU A 41 -12.48 10.30 4.80
C GLU A 41 -12.74 9.64 3.44
N LYS A 42 -13.99 9.20 3.22
CA LYS A 42 -14.36 8.45 2.02
C LYS A 42 -14.17 9.29 0.75
N GLU A 43 -14.45 10.57 0.83
CA GLU A 43 -14.38 11.53 -0.26
C GLU A 43 -12.94 11.69 -0.78
N HIS A 44 -11.95 11.53 0.10
CA HIS A 44 -10.53 11.61 -0.26
C HIS A 44 -10.02 10.39 -1.04
N GLN A 45 -10.81 9.31 -1.16
CA GLN A 45 -10.41 8.14 -1.97
C GLN A 45 -10.24 8.50 -3.45
N GLU A 46 -11.01 9.45 -3.96
CA GLU A 46 -10.92 9.88 -5.35
C GLU A 46 -9.63 10.66 -5.62
N SER A 47 -9.03 11.27 -4.60
CA SER A 47 -7.77 12.01 -4.67
C SER A 47 -6.51 11.13 -4.59
N VAL A 48 -6.66 9.82 -4.36
CA VAL A 48 -5.54 8.87 -4.28
C VAL A 48 -4.81 8.76 -5.62
N ALA A 49 -3.50 8.96 -5.60
CA ALA A 49 -2.64 8.99 -6.78
C ALA A 49 -1.88 7.67 -7.07
N TYR A 50 -1.99 6.66 -6.21
CA TYR A 50 -1.33 5.35 -6.37
C TYR A 50 -2.28 4.25 -6.85
N GLU A 51 -1.68 3.18 -7.37
CA GLU A 51 -2.35 1.94 -7.76
C GLU A 51 -2.66 1.08 -6.53
N THR A 52 -3.80 0.39 -6.55
CA THR A 52 -4.19 -0.54 -5.47
C THR A 52 -3.66 -1.95 -5.67
N ASN A 53 -3.48 -2.40 -6.92
CA ASN A 53 -3.00 -3.72 -7.29
C ASN A 53 -1.45 -3.82 -7.16
N SER A 54 -0.90 -4.92 -6.64
CA SER A 54 0.56 -5.08 -6.58
C SER A 54 1.18 -5.29 -7.95
N GLU A 55 2.47 -4.99 -8.03
CA GLU A 55 3.32 -5.30 -9.19
C GLU A 55 3.20 -6.78 -9.60
N GLU A 56 3.32 -7.72 -8.65
CA GLU A 56 3.16 -9.15 -8.93
C GLU A 56 1.79 -9.54 -9.50
N ALA A 57 0.70 -8.92 -9.00
CA ALA A 57 -0.64 -9.19 -9.51
C ALA A 57 -0.83 -8.62 -10.93
N LEU A 58 -0.25 -7.46 -11.22
CA LEU A 58 -0.28 -6.85 -12.55
C LEU A 58 0.52 -7.68 -13.56
N ASP A 59 1.74 -8.09 -13.20
CA ASP A 59 2.61 -8.91 -14.04
C ASP A 59 1.98 -10.27 -14.34
N PHE A 60 1.32 -10.88 -13.34
CA PHE A 60 0.57 -12.10 -13.52
C PHE A 60 -0.63 -11.91 -14.46
N PHE A 61 -1.39 -10.82 -14.29
CA PHE A 61 -2.63 -10.61 -15.03
C PHE A 61 -2.42 -10.23 -16.51
N LYS A 62 -1.35 -9.50 -16.82
CA LYS A 62 -1.05 -9.02 -18.17
C LYS A 62 -1.13 -10.10 -19.27
N PRO A 63 -0.44 -11.25 -19.19
CA PRO A 63 -0.54 -12.30 -20.22
C PRO A 63 -1.95 -12.90 -20.33
N TRP A 64 -2.70 -12.96 -19.23
CA TRP A 64 -4.09 -13.41 -19.23
C TRP A 64 -5.02 -12.42 -19.94
N GLN A 65 -4.82 -11.13 -19.73
CA GLN A 65 -5.54 -10.08 -20.43
C GLN A 65 -5.27 -10.13 -21.94
N GLU A 66 -4.01 -10.29 -22.35
CA GLU A 66 -3.62 -10.43 -23.76
C GLU A 66 -4.22 -11.69 -24.39
N ARG A 67 -4.23 -12.82 -23.66
CA ARG A 67 -4.86 -14.06 -24.13
C ARG A 67 -6.38 -13.89 -24.28
N ALA A 68 -7.05 -13.29 -23.30
CA ALA A 68 -8.48 -13.02 -23.35
C ALA A 68 -8.85 -12.17 -24.57
N ALA A 69 -8.06 -11.12 -24.86
CA ALA A 69 -8.25 -10.27 -26.04
C ALA A 69 -8.09 -11.06 -27.36
N ARG A 70 -7.05 -11.91 -27.47
CA ARG A 70 -6.84 -12.77 -28.65
C ARG A 70 -7.98 -13.78 -28.85
N GLU A 71 -8.54 -14.26 -27.75
CA GLU A 71 -9.59 -15.29 -27.74
C GLU A 71 -11.02 -14.73 -27.84
N GLY A 72 -11.18 -13.41 -27.80
CA GLY A 72 -12.48 -12.73 -27.81
C GLY A 72 -13.27 -12.90 -26.50
N ILE A 73 -12.58 -13.10 -25.38
CA ILE A 73 -13.18 -13.32 -24.06
C ILE A 73 -13.28 -11.98 -23.33
N ASP A 74 -14.51 -11.54 -23.06
CA ASP A 74 -14.77 -10.37 -22.22
C ASP A 74 -14.75 -10.75 -20.73
N LEU A 75 -13.67 -10.38 -20.04
CA LEU A 75 -13.49 -10.65 -18.61
C LEU A 75 -14.48 -9.89 -17.72
N HIS A 76 -15.05 -8.76 -18.16
CA HIS A 76 -16.07 -8.05 -17.39
C HIS A 76 -17.39 -8.84 -17.31
N ARG A 77 -17.64 -9.72 -18.30
CA ARG A 77 -18.81 -10.59 -18.32
C ARG A 77 -18.80 -11.62 -17.18
N PHE A 78 -17.63 -11.99 -16.65
CA PHE A 78 -17.47 -12.94 -15.55
C PHE A 78 -18.39 -12.64 -14.36
N PHE A 79 -18.41 -11.39 -13.90
CA PHE A 79 -19.22 -10.98 -12.74
C PHE A 79 -20.73 -11.07 -12.97
N LYS A 80 -21.17 -11.10 -14.23
CA LYS A 80 -22.59 -11.26 -14.59
C LYS A 80 -23.02 -12.72 -14.70
N VAL A 81 -22.06 -13.63 -14.95
CA VAL A 81 -22.36 -15.02 -15.33
C VAL A 81 -21.91 -16.05 -14.30
N MET A 82 -20.99 -15.68 -13.40
CA MET A 82 -20.42 -16.59 -12.41
C MET A 82 -21.48 -17.22 -11.48
N LEU A 83 -22.59 -16.54 -11.21
CA LEU A 83 -23.70 -17.06 -10.39
C LEU A 83 -24.85 -17.65 -11.20
N ASN A 84 -24.79 -17.61 -12.54
CA ASN A 84 -25.87 -18.13 -13.37
C ASN A 84 -25.83 -19.65 -13.39
N TYR A 85 -26.95 -20.27 -13.06
CA TYR A 85 -27.11 -21.73 -13.11
C TYR A 85 -27.19 -22.26 -14.55
N LEU A 86 -27.89 -21.54 -15.43
CA LEU A 86 -27.94 -21.83 -16.87
C LEU A 86 -27.02 -20.86 -17.59
N ARG A 87 -25.94 -21.38 -18.18
CA ARG A 87 -24.94 -20.61 -18.92
C ARG A 87 -24.98 -20.98 -20.39
N SER A 88 -24.86 -19.98 -21.27
CA SER A 88 -24.56 -20.25 -22.68
C SER A 88 -23.15 -20.83 -22.82
N PRO A 89 -22.80 -21.49 -23.95
CA PRO A 89 -21.44 -21.94 -24.21
C PRO A 89 -20.40 -20.82 -24.08
N ASP A 90 -20.76 -19.59 -24.50
CA ASP A 90 -19.90 -18.41 -24.38
C ASP A 90 -19.71 -17.98 -22.92
N ASP A 91 -20.78 -18.00 -22.11
CA ASP A 91 -20.70 -17.70 -20.68
C ASP A 91 -19.83 -18.72 -19.94
N GLN A 92 -19.98 -20.00 -20.30
CA GLN A 92 -19.18 -21.07 -19.70
C GLN A 92 -17.70 -20.90 -20.06
N ARG A 93 -17.38 -20.52 -21.30
CA ARG A 93 -16.01 -20.22 -21.74
C ARG A 93 -15.36 -19.09 -20.92
N VAL A 94 -16.11 -18.03 -20.59
CA VAL A 94 -15.61 -16.95 -19.72
C VAL A 94 -15.32 -17.46 -18.30
N VAL A 95 -16.23 -18.28 -17.74
CA VAL A 95 -16.05 -18.83 -16.39
C VAL A 95 -14.86 -19.78 -16.34
N ASP A 96 -14.73 -20.67 -17.31
CA ASP A 96 -13.63 -21.63 -17.40
C ASP A 96 -12.29 -20.91 -17.51
N PHE A 97 -12.23 -19.84 -18.32
CA PHE A 97 -11.03 -19.02 -18.48
C PHE A 97 -10.61 -18.34 -17.16
N VAL A 98 -11.55 -17.74 -16.44
CA VAL A 98 -11.24 -17.10 -15.15
C VAL A 98 -10.89 -18.15 -14.09
N TRP A 99 -11.50 -19.34 -14.14
CA TRP A 99 -11.15 -20.45 -13.25
C TRP A 99 -9.73 -20.96 -13.52
N GLU A 100 -9.35 -21.12 -14.78
CA GLU A 100 -7.99 -21.48 -15.20
C GLU A 100 -6.97 -20.49 -14.64
N MET A 101 -7.22 -19.18 -14.83
CA MET A 101 -6.40 -18.10 -14.28
C MET A 101 -6.31 -18.15 -12.76
N GLN A 102 -7.42 -18.38 -12.05
CA GLN A 102 -7.42 -18.50 -10.59
C GLN A 102 -6.65 -19.73 -10.09
N MET A 103 -6.73 -20.86 -10.81
CA MET A 103 -5.99 -22.07 -10.46
C MET A 103 -4.48 -21.87 -10.63
N GLU A 104 -4.06 -21.16 -11.69
CA GLU A 104 -2.65 -20.82 -11.89
C GLU A 104 -2.13 -19.82 -10.84
N ALA A 105 -2.93 -18.83 -10.45
CA ALA A 105 -2.52 -17.93 -9.37
C ALA A 105 -2.34 -18.67 -8.04
N ARG A 106 -3.27 -19.58 -7.71
CA ARG A 106 -3.18 -20.40 -6.49
C ARG A 106 -1.97 -21.31 -6.46
N SER A 107 -1.54 -21.87 -7.59
CA SER A 107 -0.33 -22.71 -7.64
C SER A 107 0.97 -21.94 -7.42
N ARG A 108 0.91 -20.59 -7.47
CA ARG A 108 2.01 -19.67 -7.22
C ARG A 108 1.86 -18.91 -5.89
N ASP A 109 0.89 -19.28 -5.05
CA ASP A 109 0.53 -18.56 -3.81
C ASP A 109 0.21 -17.06 -4.03
N LEU A 110 -0.32 -16.74 -5.21
CA LEU A 110 -0.63 -15.36 -5.63
C LEU A 110 -2.11 -15.04 -5.40
N PHE A 111 -2.37 -13.93 -4.71
CA PHE A 111 -3.71 -13.40 -4.49
C PHE A 111 -3.91 -12.10 -5.29
N PHE A 112 -5.02 -12.01 -6.00
CA PHE A 112 -5.37 -10.84 -6.80
C PHE A 112 -6.88 -10.57 -6.78
N ASN A 113 -7.25 -9.32 -7.04
CA ASN A 113 -8.64 -8.89 -7.13
C ASN A 113 -8.97 -8.57 -8.58
N LEU A 114 -9.63 -9.50 -9.28
CA LEU A 114 -9.95 -9.36 -10.71
C LEU A 114 -10.74 -8.08 -11.01
N LYS A 115 -11.64 -7.69 -10.10
CA LYS A 115 -12.45 -6.48 -10.30
C LYS A 115 -11.57 -5.23 -10.26
N ASN A 116 -10.63 -5.15 -9.33
CA ASN A 116 -9.71 -4.02 -9.24
C ASN A 116 -8.74 -3.98 -10.42
N LEU A 117 -8.23 -5.13 -10.86
CA LEU A 117 -7.36 -5.22 -12.05
C LEU A 117 -8.07 -4.70 -13.31
N LEU A 118 -9.34 -5.07 -13.50
CA LEU A 118 -10.15 -4.63 -14.66
C LEU A 118 -10.61 -3.16 -14.55
N GLN A 119 -10.56 -2.56 -13.37
CA GLN A 119 -10.95 -1.16 -13.13
C GLN A 119 -9.74 -0.20 -13.08
N ARG A 120 -8.56 -0.68 -13.48
CA ARG A 120 -7.33 0.09 -13.49
C ARG A 120 -7.43 1.29 -14.44
N ASP A 121 -6.98 2.44 -13.95
CA ASP A 121 -6.91 3.69 -14.70
C ASP A 121 -5.53 3.80 -15.38
N GLU A 122 -5.42 3.25 -16.59
CA GLU A 122 -4.17 3.23 -17.37
C GLU A 122 -3.70 4.64 -17.77
N GLU A 123 -4.64 5.55 -18.03
CA GLU A 123 -4.35 6.93 -18.41
C GLU A 123 -3.69 7.66 -17.24
N TRP A 124 -4.32 7.62 -16.07
CA TRP A 124 -3.73 8.19 -14.86
C TRP A 124 -2.39 7.56 -14.51
N PHE A 125 -2.28 6.23 -14.62
CA PHE A 125 -1.03 5.53 -14.33
C PHE A 125 0.12 6.01 -15.23
N GLY A 126 -0.15 6.21 -16.52
CA GLY A 126 0.82 6.80 -17.44
C GLY A 126 1.19 8.24 -17.05
N GLU A 127 0.20 9.05 -16.67
CA GLU A 127 0.41 10.44 -16.25
C GLU A 127 1.27 10.56 -14.99
N ILE A 128 0.91 9.89 -13.89
CA ILE A 128 1.67 9.96 -12.64
C ILE A 128 3.10 9.41 -12.81
N SER A 129 3.28 8.41 -13.67
CA SER A 129 4.61 7.88 -14.01
C SER A 129 5.47 8.92 -14.72
N ALA A 130 4.89 9.68 -15.66
CA ALA A 130 5.58 10.77 -16.34
C ALA A 130 5.94 11.91 -15.38
N ILE A 131 5.02 12.29 -14.48
CA ILE A 131 5.26 13.30 -13.44
C ILE A 131 6.44 12.90 -12.53
N PHE A 132 6.47 11.64 -12.07
CA PHE A 132 7.54 11.17 -11.20
C PHE A 132 8.89 11.10 -11.95
N ALA A 133 8.89 10.75 -13.24
CA ALA A 133 10.08 10.79 -14.08
C ALA A 133 10.60 12.22 -14.29
N GLU A 134 9.70 13.20 -14.45
CA GLU A 134 10.07 14.61 -14.50
C GLU A 134 10.65 15.08 -13.16
N ALA A 135 9.99 14.76 -12.03
CA ALA A 135 10.48 15.08 -10.69
C ALA A 135 11.89 14.53 -10.43
N GLN A 136 12.17 13.29 -10.86
CA GLN A 136 13.54 12.73 -10.82
C GLN A 136 14.54 13.49 -11.69
N THR A 137 14.09 14.01 -12.83
CA THR A 137 14.93 14.85 -13.70
C THR A 137 15.25 16.18 -13.03
N VAL A 138 14.26 16.84 -12.42
CA VAL A 138 14.48 18.05 -11.60
C VAL A 138 15.49 17.79 -10.50
N ALA A 139 15.36 16.67 -9.78
CA ALA A 139 16.26 16.32 -8.69
C ALA A 139 17.70 16.14 -9.16
N ARG A 140 17.92 15.48 -10.30
CA ARG A 140 19.25 15.31 -10.90
C ARG A 140 19.86 16.63 -11.37
N GLU A 141 19.07 17.52 -11.97
CA GLU A 141 19.54 18.82 -12.47
C GLU A 141 19.92 19.79 -11.34
N THR A 142 19.20 19.71 -10.22
CA THR A 142 19.36 20.62 -9.08
C THR A 142 20.24 20.06 -7.97
N GLY A 143 20.57 18.77 -8.00
CA GLY A 143 21.31 18.09 -6.93
C GLY A 143 20.48 17.81 -5.67
N LEU A 144 19.15 17.81 -5.77
CA LEU A 144 18.23 17.54 -4.67
C LEU A 144 18.19 16.05 -4.31
N ASP A 145 18.33 15.69 -3.02
CA ASP A 145 18.02 14.33 -2.54
C ASP A 145 16.49 14.12 -2.55
N LEU A 146 15.96 13.60 -3.66
CA LEU A 146 14.54 13.33 -3.82
C LEU A 146 14.19 11.87 -3.48
N ARG A 147 13.31 11.69 -2.49
CA ARG A 147 12.79 10.39 -2.07
C ARG A 147 11.33 10.23 -2.50
N LEU A 148 11.11 9.65 -3.67
CA LEU A 148 9.77 9.35 -4.18
C LEU A 148 9.20 8.06 -3.57
N PRO A 149 7.86 7.98 -3.38
CA PRO A 149 7.19 6.72 -3.09
C PRO A 149 7.07 5.89 -4.37
N ALA A 150 6.70 4.63 -4.23
CA ALA A 150 6.22 3.85 -5.35
C ALA A 150 4.82 4.33 -5.79
N ILE A 151 4.52 4.17 -7.07
CA ILE A 151 3.15 4.37 -7.60
C ILE A 151 2.36 3.06 -7.50
N ILE A 152 3.05 1.92 -7.59
CA ILE A 152 2.49 0.57 -7.46
C ILE A 152 2.97 -0.04 -6.14
N PRO A 153 2.09 -0.69 -5.35
CA PRO A 153 2.46 -1.50 -4.20
C PRO A 153 3.54 -2.53 -4.57
N LYS A 154 4.69 -2.43 -3.91
CA LYS A 154 5.81 -3.34 -4.15
C LYS A 154 5.50 -4.75 -3.67
N SER A 155 5.90 -5.74 -4.46
CA SER A 155 5.82 -7.16 -4.09
C SER A 155 6.78 -7.47 -2.95
N TYR A 156 8.01 -6.94 -3.02
CA TYR A 156 8.94 -6.97 -1.90
C TYR A 156 8.60 -5.85 -0.90
N ARG A 157 8.06 -6.27 0.24
CA ARG A 157 7.57 -5.39 1.29
C ARG A 157 8.67 -5.09 2.31
N SER A 158 8.87 -3.83 2.64
CA SER A 158 9.89 -3.38 3.59
C SER A 158 9.40 -2.18 4.39
N CYS A 159 9.67 -2.16 5.69
CA CYS A 159 9.31 -1.06 6.57
C CYS A 159 10.56 -0.45 7.16
N ASP A 160 11.01 0.68 6.60
CA ASP A 160 12.23 1.35 7.04
C ASP A 160 12.20 1.71 8.53
N PHE A 161 11.03 1.98 9.10
CA PHE A 161 10.87 2.31 10.53
C PHE A 161 11.33 1.15 11.42
N VAL A 162 10.83 -0.05 11.15
CA VAL A 162 11.12 -1.24 11.96
C VAL A 162 12.50 -1.83 11.60
N GLU A 163 12.85 -1.83 10.31
CA GLU A 163 14.14 -2.37 9.83
C GLU A 163 15.35 -1.59 10.35
N LYS A 164 15.24 -0.26 10.47
CA LYS A 164 16.29 0.57 11.07
C LYS A 164 16.30 0.55 12.60
N GLY A 165 15.40 -0.20 13.22
CA GLY A 165 15.34 -0.30 14.68
C GLY A 165 14.84 0.99 15.34
N SER A 166 13.78 1.60 14.80
CA SER A 166 13.16 2.79 15.40
C SER A 166 12.09 2.43 16.44
N ALA A 167 11.89 3.32 17.41
CA ALA A 167 10.73 3.34 18.30
C ALA A 167 10.11 4.73 18.27
N PHE A 168 8.79 4.82 18.42
CA PHE A 168 8.09 6.09 18.56
C PHE A 168 7.67 6.28 20.02
N ILE A 169 7.85 7.48 20.54
CA ILE A 169 7.43 7.86 21.90
C ILE A 169 6.32 8.90 21.75
N SER A 170 5.11 8.55 22.19
CA SER A 170 3.96 9.46 22.19
C SER A 170 4.09 10.50 23.31
N TRP A 171 3.25 11.55 23.23
CA TRP A 171 3.29 12.69 24.15
C TRP A 171 3.04 12.30 25.63
N ASP A 172 2.33 11.21 25.86
CA ASP A 172 2.03 10.62 27.18
C ASP A 172 3.11 9.62 27.65
N GLY A 173 4.22 9.51 26.92
CA GLY A 173 5.34 8.63 27.23
C GLY A 173 5.11 7.16 26.88
N GLY A 174 4.05 6.85 26.12
CA GLY A 174 3.83 5.53 25.53
C GLY A 174 4.89 5.22 24.47
N VAL A 175 5.41 4.00 24.49
CA VAL A 175 6.42 3.53 23.52
C VAL A 175 5.77 2.59 22.52
N HIS A 176 5.92 2.92 21.24
CA HIS A 176 5.31 2.22 20.12
C HIS A 176 6.39 1.68 19.18
N ASN A 177 6.14 0.52 18.59
CA ASN A 177 7.05 -0.08 17.62
C ASN A 177 6.85 0.45 16.19
N CYS A 178 5.75 1.20 15.95
CA CYS A 178 5.32 1.67 14.65
C CYS A 178 4.69 3.05 14.82
N TYR A 179 5.14 4.03 14.04
CA TYR A 179 4.52 5.35 14.01
C TYR A 179 3.04 5.25 13.62
N PHE A 180 2.68 4.50 12.58
CA PHE A 180 1.29 4.40 12.14
C PHE A 180 0.31 3.89 13.24
N LEU A 181 0.81 3.19 14.27
CA LEU A 181 0.01 2.64 15.37
C LEU A 181 0.14 3.43 16.67
N TRP A 182 0.47 4.73 16.61
CA TRP A 182 0.67 5.55 17.80
C TRP A 182 -0.62 6.10 18.43
N HIS A 183 -1.66 6.33 17.62
CA HIS A 183 -2.96 6.86 18.09
C HIS A 183 -4.13 6.20 17.37
N GLN A 184 -5.33 6.48 17.87
CA GLN A 184 -6.57 5.97 17.30
C GLN A 184 -7.09 6.89 16.20
N PHE A 185 -7.36 6.32 15.03
CA PHE A 185 -8.01 7.03 13.92
C PHE A 185 -8.65 6.03 12.95
N SER A 186 -9.43 6.52 12.00
CA SER A 186 -9.86 5.74 10.84
C SER A 186 -9.29 6.31 9.56
N CYS A 187 -9.02 5.44 8.61
CA CYS A 187 -8.61 5.80 7.25
C CYS A 187 -9.26 4.86 6.25
N TYR A 188 -8.96 5.04 4.98
CA TYR A 188 -9.42 4.18 3.91
C TYR A 188 -8.25 3.52 3.20
N SER A 189 -8.34 2.21 3.00
CA SER A 189 -7.40 1.41 2.20
C SER A 189 -8.18 0.46 1.32
N SER A 190 -7.72 0.25 0.08
CA SER A 190 -8.41 -0.60 -0.92
C SER A 190 -9.93 -0.41 -0.95
N LYS A 191 -10.36 0.86 -1.03
CA LYS A 191 -11.77 1.30 -1.07
C LYS A 191 -12.61 0.96 0.18
N SER A 192 -11.98 0.51 1.26
CA SER A 192 -12.63 0.04 2.49
C SER A 192 -12.20 0.87 3.69
N LYS A 193 -13.10 1.07 4.65
CA LYS A 193 -12.76 1.78 5.90
C LYS A 193 -11.92 0.86 6.79
N LYS A 194 -10.85 1.41 7.34
CA LYS A 194 -9.91 0.76 8.23
C LYS A 194 -9.85 1.53 9.55
N TYR A 195 -9.89 0.79 10.65
CA TYR A 195 -9.70 1.35 11.98
C TYR A 195 -8.28 1.07 12.44
N VAL A 196 -7.64 2.09 12.98
CA VAL A 196 -6.31 2.00 13.57
C VAL A 196 -6.44 2.23 15.05
N VAL A 197 -6.05 1.22 15.83
CA VAL A 197 -6.03 1.27 17.30
C VAL A 197 -4.56 1.39 17.75
N PRO A 198 -4.27 2.23 18.75
CA PRO A 198 -2.92 2.37 19.25
C PRO A 198 -2.38 1.04 19.79
N ARG A 199 -1.11 0.72 19.46
CA ARG A 199 -0.41 -0.42 20.08
C ARG A 199 0.75 0.09 20.92
N VAL A 200 0.57 0.05 22.24
CA VAL A 200 1.55 0.50 23.23
C VAL A 200 2.30 -0.70 23.80
N PHE A 201 3.63 -0.61 23.90
CA PHE A 201 4.49 -1.70 24.38
C PHE A 201 5.07 -1.44 25.78
N GLY A 202 4.81 -0.26 26.34
CA GLY A 202 5.19 0.16 27.68
C GLY A 202 5.19 1.69 27.81
N HIS A 203 5.23 2.19 29.04
CA HIS A 203 5.32 3.62 29.33
C HIS A 203 6.66 3.97 29.99
N LEU A 204 7.24 5.10 29.58
CA LEU A 204 8.51 5.62 30.12
C LEU A 204 8.42 6.04 31.60
N ALA A 205 7.21 6.27 32.11
CA ALA A 205 6.98 6.55 33.53
C ALA A 205 7.25 5.31 34.41
N GLU A 206 7.16 4.11 33.85
CA GLU A 206 7.24 2.85 34.58
C GLU A 206 8.54 2.10 34.30
N ASN A 207 8.99 2.10 33.04
CA ASN A 207 10.12 1.31 32.57
C ASN A 207 11.06 2.15 31.71
N SER A 208 12.36 1.86 31.74
CA SER A 208 13.29 2.54 30.85
C SER A 208 13.02 2.17 29.38
N LEU A 209 13.37 3.05 28.44
CA LEU A 209 13.25 2.76 27.01
C LEU A 209 13.99 1.46 26.63
N ARG A 210 15.14 1.21 27.24
CA ARG A 210 15.94 0.00 27.01
C ARG A 210 15.19 -1.25 27.46
N ASP A 211 14.49 -1.20 28.58
CA ASP A 211 13.73 -2.34 29.10
C ASP A 211 12.51 -2.61 28.21
N ILE A 212 11.78 -1.56 27.81
CA ILE A 212 10.64 -1.69 26.90
C ILE A 212 11.09 -2.24 25.55
N TRP A 213 12.17 -1.71 24.97
CA TRP A 213 12.73 -2.15 23.68
C TRP A 213 13.13 -3.63 23.66
N ASN A 214 13.59 -4.15 24.81
CA ASN A 214 14.06 -5.52 24.95
C ASN A 214 13.02 -6.47 25.55
N ASN A 215 11.83 -5.97 25.93
CA ASN A 215 10.77 -6.82 26.43
C ASN A 215 10.25 -7.76 25.33
N GLN A 216 9.59 -8.84 25.76
CA GLN A 216 9.14 -9.89 24.85
C GLN A 216 8.14 -9.35 23.80
N LEU A 217 7.19 -8.53 24.22
CA LEU A 217 6.14 -7.97 23.35
C LEU A 217 6.72 -7.13 22.21
N PHE A 218 7.64 -6.21 22.51
CA PHE A 218 8.26 -5.33 21.52
C PHE A 218 9.15 -6.13 20.57
N ARG A 219 9.94 -7.06 21.10
CA ARG A 219 10.83 -7.91 20.31
C ARG A 219 10.08 -8.82 19.37
N ASP A 220 9.02 -9.49 19.85
CA ASP A 220 8.23 -10.42 19.04
C ASP A 220 7.54 -9.70 17.90
N TYR A 221 6.89 -8.55 18.19
CA TYR A 221 6.28 -7.75 17.14
C TYR A 221 7.31 -7.31 16.10
N ARG A 222 8.47 -6.81 16.53
CA ARG A 222 9.55 -6.42 15.61
C ARG A 222 10.00 -7.60 14.74
N LEU A 223 10.22 -8.77 15.34
CA LEU A 223 10.65 -9.96 14.60
C LEU A 223 9.57 -10.44 13.62
N GLU A 224 8.30 -10.38 14.00
CA GLU A 224 7.16 -10.74 13.14
C GLU A 224 7.08 -9.82 11.91
N VAL A 225 7.22 -8.50 12.10
CA VAL A 225 7.29 -7.55 10.98
C VAL A 225 8.47 -7.87 10.04
N LEU A 226 9.64 -8.20 10.61
CA LEU A 226 10.85 -8.50 9.86
C LEU A 226 10.80 -9.83 9.11
N ARG A 227 9.99 -10.80 9.56
CA ARG A 227 9.74 -12.06 8.83
C ARG A 227 8.96 -11.85 7.54
N ARG A 228 8.09 -10.82 7.51
CA ARG A 228 7.26 -10.46 6.34
C ARG A 228 6.28 -11.55 5.91
N GLU A 229 5.88 -12.41 6.84
CA GLU A 229 4.99 -13.56 6.66
C GLU A 229 3.51 -13.19 6.94
N TYR A 230 3.06 -12.04 6.42
CA TYR A 230 1.66 -11.60 6.53
C TYR A 230 1.04 -11.46 5.13
N PRO A 231 -0.29 -11.57 4.96
CA PRO A 231 -0.95 -11.55 3.64
C PRO A 231 -0.81 -10.18 2.94
N VAL A 232 -1.04 -10.14 1.63
CA VAL A 232 -1.21 -8.88 0.87
C VAL A 232 -2.70 -8.58 0.78
N CYS A 233 -3.22 -7.90 1.81
CA CYS A 233 -4.65 -7.67 1.95
C CYS A 233 -5.19 -6.79 0.82
N SER A 234 -4.45 -5.75 0.41
CA SER A 234 -4.90 -4.76 -0.56
C SER A 234 -5.38 -5.35 -1.90
N ASN A 235 -4.83 -6.51 -2.28
CA ASN A 235 -5.08 -7.21 -3.54
C ASN A 235 -5.93 -8.46 -3.40
N CYS A 236 -6.36 -8.79 -2.17
CA CYS A 236 -7.11 -10.02 -1.96
C CYS A 236 -8.50 -9.92 -2.62
N ASN A 237 -8.95 -11.02 -3.24
CA ASN A 237 -10.29 -11.14 -3.79
C ASN A 237 -11.39 -11.09 -2.73
N LEU A 238 -11.04 -11.28 -1.46
CA LEU A 238 -11.94 -11.20 -0.32
C LEU A 238 -12.03 -9.79 0.28
N VAL A 239 -11.30 -8.79 -0.23
CA VAL A 239 -11.42 -7.42 0.27
C VAL A 239 -12.73 -6.77 -0.23
N PRO A 240 -13.54 -6.15 0.65
CA PRO A 240 -13.33 -5.95 2.10
C PRO A 240 -13.45 -7.25 2.94
N CYS A 241 -12.43 -7.52 3.77
CA CYS A 241 -12.34 -8.72 4.61
C CYS A 241 -12.55 -8.37 6.09
N GLU A 242 -13.28 -9.20 6.84
CA GLU A 242 -13.62 -8.95 8.25
C GLU A 242 -12.40 -8.73 9.15
N TYR A 243 -11.30 -9.43 8.90
CA TYR A 243 -10.03 -9.24 9.61
C TYR A 243 -9.43 -7.85 9.42
N THR A 244 -9.81 -7.12 8.36
CA THR A 244 -9.20 -5.83 7.99
C THR A 244 -10.07 -4.62 8.31
N TYR A 245 -11.41 -4.75 8.36
CA TYR A 245 -12.32 -3.64 8.67
C TYR A 245 -12.90 -3.68 10.09
N ASN A 246 -12.59 -4.70 10.89
CA ASN A 246 -12.94 -4.70 12.32
C ASN A 246 -12.35 -3.49 13.03
N GLU A 247 -13.07 -2.97 14.03
CA GLU A 247 -12.63 -1.81 14.81
C GLU A 247 -11.33 -2.08 15.58
N ASN A 248 -11.14 -3.33 16.01
CA ASN A 248 -9.92 -3.81 16.63
C ASN A 248 -9.27 -4.90 15.77
N PHE A 249 -8.02 -4.69 15.36
CA PHE A 249 -7.24 -5.70 14.64
C PHE A 249 -6.63 -6.67 15.65
N GLU A 250 -7.11 -7.90 15.67
CA GLU A 250 -6.58 -8.96 16.54
C GLU A 250 -5.58 -9.83 15.79
N GLN A 251 -5.95 -10.29 14.59
CA GLN A 251 -5.12 -11.13 13.74
C GLN A 251 -5.50 -11.01 12.25
N ASP A 252 -4.57 -11.39 11.38
CA ASP A 252 -4.83 -11.64 9.97
C ASP A 252 -5.22 -13.10 9.69
N CYS A 253 -5.47 -13.44 8.42
CA CYS A 253 -5.85 -14.79 8.02
C CYS A 253 -4.71 -15.82 8.11
N TYR A 254 -3.47 -15.39 8.34
CA TYR A 254 -2.32 -16.25 8.62
C TYR A 254 -2.07 -16.39 10.13
N ALA A 255 -3.00 -15.87 10.96
CA ALA A 255 -2.89 -15.78 12.41
C ALA A 255 -1.74 -14.89 12.89
N GLY A 256 -1.25 -13.98 12.04
CA GLY A 256 -0.30 -12.92 12.40
C GLY A 256 -0.99 -11.80 13.17
N THR A 257 -0.31 -11.21 14.14
CA THR A 257 -0.80 -10.11 14.98
C THR A 257 -0.33 -8.74 14.50
N VAL A 258 0.45 -8.68 13.42
CA VAL A 258 0.93 -7.44 12.79
C VAL A 258 -0.04 -6.95 11.71
N ALA A 259 -0.52 -5.71 11.82
CA ALA A 259 -1.40 -5.10 10.83
C ALA A 259 -0.65 -4.62 9.55
N CYS A 260 0.39 -5.34 9.13
CA CYS A 260 1.30 -4.93 8.05
C CYS A 260 0.85 -5.34 6.65
N GLY A 261 -0.12 -6.25 6.53
CA GLY A 261 -0.62 -6.77 5.26
C GLY A 261 -1.36 -5.75 4.37
N ASP A 262 -1.74 -4.62 4.97
CA ASP A 262 -2.40 -3.48 4.31
C ASP A 262 -1.71 -2.16 4.69
N CYS A 263 -0.40 -2.19 4.95
CA CYS A 263 0.35 -1.01 5.39
C CYS A 263 0.99 -0.27 4.21
N PHE A 264 0.68 1.02 4.06
CA PHE A 264 1.16 1.83 2.94
C PHE A 264 2.68 2.04 2.92
N TRP A 265 3.32 2.19 4.09
CA TRP A 265 4.78 2.28 4.21
C TRP A 265 5.45 0.98 3.78
N ASN A 266 4.89 -0.15 4.22
CA ASN A 266 5.42 -1.47 3.92
C ASN A 266 5.34 -1.82 2.42
N MET A 267 4.29 -1.34 1.76
CA MET A 267 4.10 -1.46 0.31
C MET A 267 4.92 -0.44 -0.50
N GLY A 268 5.67 0.45 0.17
CA GLY A 268 6.51 1.46 -0.46
C GLY A 268 5.75 2.67 -1.02
N LEU A 269 4.45 2.79 -0.74
CA LEU A 269 3.62 3.91 -1.19
C LEU A 269 3.85 5.18 -0.36
N PHE A 270 4.41 5.04 0.84
CA PHE A 270 4.66 6.16 1.76
C PHE A 270 6.10 6.13 2.23
N ARG A 271 6.65 7.31 2.50
CA ARG A 271 7.99 7.47 3.06
C ARG A 271 7.89 7.95 4.49
N CYS A 272 8.80 7.48 5.34
CA CYS A 272 9.01 8.05 6.67
C CYS A 272 10.06 9.16 6.56
N LEU A 273 9.88 10.24 7.32
CA LEU A 273 10.98 11.13 7.64
C LEU A 273 11.98 10.36 8.53
N GLN A 274 13.16 10.13 7.98
CA GLN A 274 14.26 9.37 8.61
C GLN A 274 15.59 10.03 8.31
#